data_AF-A0A349XQN3-F1
#
_entry.id   AF-A0A349XQN3-F1
#
_cell.length_a   1.000
_cell.length_b   1.000
_cell.length_c   1.000
_cell.angle_alpha   90.00
_cell.angle_beta   90.00
_cell.angle_gamma   90.00
#
_symmetry.space_group_name_H-M   'P 1'
#
loop_
_entity.id
_entity.type
_entity.pdbx_description
1 polymer ?
#
loop_
_entity_poly.entity_id
_entity_poly.type
_entity_poly.pdbx_seq_one_letter_code
_entity_poly.pdbx_strand_id
1 'polypeptide(L)'
;QGIFDYEAEHMVSQRIALVGDAAFVVRPHTAMGVSKAAGDAMALRDALRQTDDLPAALARYQNIRLPVGKAIAAYGRRLGETAM
;
A
#
# COMPACT_ATOMS: atom_id res chain seq x y z
N GLN A 1 -16.62 -17.73 -3.14
CA GLN A 1 -16.40 -16.39 -2.57
C GLN A 1 -15.69 -15.55 -3.61
N GLY A 2 -16.13 -14.31 -3.85
CA GLY A 2 -15.50 -13.41 -4.83
C GLY A 2 -14.16 -12.88 -4.32
N ILE A 3 -13.19 -12.74 -5.23
CA ILE A 3 -11.94 -12.02 -4.95
C ILE A 3 -12.27 -10.53 -5.10
N PHE A 4 -12.18 -9.78 -4.01
CA PHE A 4 -12.39 -8.33 -4.02
C PHE A 4 -11.03 -7.64 -4.04
N ASP A 5 -10.80 -6.81 -5.06
CA ASP A 5 -9.63 -5.94 -5.15
C ASP A 5 -10.03 -4.57 -4.57
N TYR A 6 -9.17 -3.99 -3.72
CA TYR A 6 -9.34 -2.63 -3.21
C TYR A 6 -8.03 -1.86 -3.38
N GLU A 7 -8.13 -0.63 -3.87
CA GLU A 7 -7.02 0.31 -3.99
C GLU A 7 -7.42 1.64 -3.34
N ALA A 8 -6.63 2.10 -2.37
CA ALA A 8 -6.82 3.42 -1.80
C ALA A 8 -6.43 4.52 -2.80
N GLU A 9 -7.29 5.53 -2.96
CA GLU A 9 -6.95 6.77 -3.67
C GLU A 9 -5.94 7.60 -2.86
N HIS A 10 -6.13 7.62 -1.55
CA HIS A 10 -5.25 8.24 -0.57
C HIS A 10 -4.94 7.25 0.56
N MET A 11 -3.66 7.13 0.92
CA MET A 11 -3.21 6.29 2.03
C MET A 11 -3.21 7.02 3.36
N VAL A 12 -3.33 8.35 3.37
CA VAL A 12 -3.23 9.16 4.59
C VAL A 12 -4.30 10.24 4.68
N SER A 13 -4.62 10.63 5.91
CA SER A 13 -5.32 11.86 6.25
C SER A 13 -4.49 12.65 7.29
N GLN A 14 -5.07 13.68 7.92
CA GLN A 14 -4.35 14.53 8.88
C GLN A 14 -3.60 13.75 9.98
N ARG A 15 -4.17 12.65 10.48
CA ARG A 15 -3.60 11.85 11.58
C ARG A 15 -3.78 10.35 11.42
N ILE A 16 -4.14 9.89 10.22
CA ILE A 16 -4.44 8.49 9.94
C ILE A 16 -3.56 8.04 8.78
N ALA A 17 -3.03 6.81 8.88
CA ALA A 17 -2.34 6.13 7.81
C ALA A 17 -2.91 4.72 7.61
N LEU A 18 -3.20 4.37 6.36
CA LEU A 18 -3.53 3.01 5.95
C LEU A 18 -2.23 2.27 5.61
N VAL A 19 -2.15 1.01 6.04
CA VAL A 19 -1.01 0.10 5.81
C VAL A 19 -1.52 -1.28 5.40
N GLY A 20 -0.72 -2.05 4.67
CA GLY A 20 -1.07 -3.44 4.35
C GLY A 20 -2.39 -3.52 3.58
N ASP A 21 -3.20 -4.52 3.91
CA ASP A 21 -4.44 -4.79 3.16
C ASP A 21 -5.51 -3.72 3.36
N ALA A 22 -5.43 -2.94 4.45
CA ALA A 22 -6.32 -1.79 4.64
C ALA A 22 -6.09 -0.69 3.59
N ALA A 23 -4.88 -0.61 3.00
CA ALA A 23 -4.57 0.32 1.92
C ALA A 23 -4.77 -0.31 0.53
N PHE A 24 -4.37 -1.58 0.38
CA PHE A 24 -4.42 -2.29 -0.90
C PHE A 24 -4.68 -3.77 -0.67
N VAL A 25 -5.85 -4.26 -1.08
CA VAL A 25 -6.14 -5.70 -1.15
C VAL A 25 -5.74 -6.16 -2.53
N VAL A 26 -4.69 -6.99 -2.60
CA VAL A 26 -4.11 -7.46 -3.86
C VAL A 26 -4.35 -8.95 -4.04
N ARG A 27 -4.58 -9.40 -5.28
CA ARG A 27 -4.81 -10.81 -5.59
C ARG A 27 -3.66 -11.71 -5.09
N PRO A 28 -3.96 -12.89 -4.54
CA PRO A 28 -2.98 -13.76 -3.90
C PRO A 28 -1.90 -14.28 -4.86
N HIS A 29 -2.18 -14.30 -6.16
CA HIS A 29 -1.27 -14.77 -7.20
C HIS A 29 0.02 -13.95 -7.33
N THR A 30 0.10 -12.75 -6.72
CA THR A 30 1.34 -11.98 -6.67
C THR A 30 2.35 -12.52 -5.65
N ALA A 31 1.92 -13.28 -4.64
CA ALA A 31 2.71 -13.62 -3.44
C ALA A 31 3.38 -12.41 -2.75
N MET A 32 2.91 -11.18 -3.01
CA MET A 32 3.54 -9.93 -2.55
C MET A 32 2.86 -9.28 -1.34
N GLY A 33 1.73 -9.81 -0.84
CA GLY A 33 0.97 -9.18 0.25
C GLY A 33 1.81 -8.89 1.50
N VAL A 34 2.58 -9.87 1.98
CA VAL A 34 3.44 -9.74 3.16
C VAL A 34 4.57 -8.73 2.93
N SER A 35 5.31 -8.85 1.82
CA SER A 35 6.41 -7.94 1.49
C SER A 35 5.92 -6.51 1.28
N LYS A 36 4.73 -6.33 0.70
CA LYS A 36 4.06 -5.03 0.57
C LYS A 36 3.76 -4.43 1.94
N ALA A 37 3.08 -5.17 2.81
CA ALA A 37 2.72 -4.70 4.15
C ALA A 37 3.95 -4.38 5.00
N ALA A 38 5.00 -5.20 4.92
CA ALA A 38 6.28 -4.93 5.58
C ALA A 38 6.92 -3.64 5.06
N GLY A 39 6.91 -3.43 3.73
CA GLY A 39 7.39 -2.19 3.11
C GLY A 39 6.59 -0.95 3.53
N ASP A 40 5.27 -1.08 3.70
CA ASP A 40 4.42 0.00 4.20
C ASP A 40 4.82 0.38 5.64
N ALA A 41 4.98 -0.62 6.52
CA ALA A 41 5.38 -0.39 7.92
C ALA A 41 6.77 0.26 8.04
N MET A 42 7.76 -0.21 7.26
CA MET A 42 9.11 0.36 7.27
C MET A 42 9.13 1.80 6.76
N ALA A 43 8.43 2.08 5.66
CA ALA A 43 8.37 3.42 5.10
C ALA A 43 7.66 4.42 6.03
N LEU A 44 6.58 3.98 6.71
CA LEU A 44 5.89 4.82 7.68
C LEU A 44 6.80 5.15 8.87
N ARG A 45 7.48 4.15 9.44
CA ARG A 45 8.48 4.34 10.49
C ARG A 45 9.54 5.36 10.06
N ASP A 46 10.11 5.18 8.87
CA ASP A 46 11.20 6.03 8.39
C ASP A 46 10.75 7.47 8.13
N ALA A 47 9.53 7.67 7.63
CA ALA A 47 8.98 9.01 7.46
C ALA A 47 8.72 9.71 8.80
N LEU A 48 8.15 9.00 9.79
CA LEU A 48 7.90 9.53 11.13
C LEU A 48 9.18 9.88 11.89
N ARG A 49 10.31 9.22 11.59
CA ARG A 49 11.61 9.50 12.23
C ARG A 49 12.34 10.72 11.66
N GLN A 50 11.90 11.27 10.53
CA GLN A 50 12.59 12.35 9.84
C GLN A 50 12.12 13.75 10.23
N THR A 51 10.95 13.86 10.83
CA THR A 51 10.36 15.15 11.22
C THR A 51 9.29 14.94 12.29
N ASP A 52 9.15 15.92 13.19
CA ASP A 52 8.06 15.97 14.17
C ASP A 52 6.76 16.57 13.56
N ASP A 53 6.84 17.12 12.34
CA ASP A 53 5.67 17.53 11.56
C ASP A 53 4.94 16.29 11.01
N LEU A 54 3.96 15.81 11.78
CA LEU A 54 3.18 14.62 11.46
C LEU A 54 2.52 14.68 10.07
N PRO A 55 1.77 15.75 9.68
CA PRO A 55 1.28 15.90 8.31
C PRO A 55 2.36 15.74 7.23
N ALA A 56 3.53 16.35 7.41
CA ALA A 56 4.63 16.22 6.44
C ALA A 56 5.17 14.78 6.38
N ALA A 57 5.32 14.11 7.52
CA ALA A 57 5.74 12.72 7.59
C ALA A 57 4.73 11.78 6.88
N LEU A 58 3.43 11.96 7.13
CA LEU A 58 2.38 11.16 6.50
C LEU A 58 2.32 11.39 4.98
N ALA A 59 2.44 12.64 4.53
CA ALA A 59 2.51 12.96 3.10
C ALA A 59 3.71 12.27 2.43
N ARG A 60 4.87 12.28 3.08
CA ARG A 60 6.06 11.58 2.59
C ARG A 60 5.84 10.07 2.49
N TYR A 61 5.26 9.45 3.51
CA TYR A 61 4.91 8.02 3.50
C TYR A 61 4.01 7.68 2.30
N GLN A 62 2.91 8.43 2.11
CA GLN A 62 2.00 8.22 0.98
C GLN A 62 2.71 8.36 -0.37
N ASN A 63 3.52 9.39 -0.56
CA ASN A 63 4.20 9.64 -1.82
C ASN A 63 5.15 8.49 -2.20
N ILE A 64 5.72 7.80 -1.22
CA ILE A 64 6.57 6.64 -1.44
C ILE A 64 5.76 5.37 -1.72
N ARG A 65 4.66 5.15 -0.99
CA ARG A 65 3.98 3.84 -0.98
C ARG A 65 2.76 3.72 -1.89
N LEU A 66 2.08 4.83 -2.20
CA LEU A 66 0.91 4.82 -3.08
C LEU A 66 1.24 4.29 -4.49
N PRO A 67 2.35 4.71 -5.16
CA PRO A 67 2.70 4.17 -6.47
C PRO A 67 3.05 2.68 -6.43
N VAL A 68 3.71 2.23 -5.35
CA VAL A 68 4.09 0.82 -5.15
C VAL A 68 2.84 -0.05 -4.99
N GLY A 69 1.88 0.38 -4.16
CA GLY A 69 0.61 -0.32 -3.98
C GLY A 69 -0.16 -0.47 -5.29
N LYS A 70 -0.29 0.62 -6.06
CA LYS A 70 -0.94 0.62 -7.39
C LYS A 70 -0.26 -0.34 -8.37
N ALA A 71 1.07 -0.36 -8.41
CA ALA A 71 1.82 -1.25 -9.30
C ALA A 71 1.61 -2.73 -8.95
N ILE A 72 1.62 -3.08 -7.66
CA ILE A 72 1.38 -4.46 -7.19
C ILE A 72 -0.06 -4.89 -7.50
N ALA A 73 -1.05 -4.01 -7.28
CA ALA A 73 -2.44 -4.30 -7.57
C ALA A 73 -2.67 -4.54 -9.08
N ALA A 74 -2.12 -3.67 -9.93
CA ALA A 74 -2.19 -3.84 -11.38
C ALA A 74 -1.51 -5.13 -11.85
N TYR A 75 -0.36 -5.49 -11.27
CA TYR A 75 0.32 -6.74 -11.58
C TYR A 75 -0.51 -7.97 -11.15
N GLY A 76 -1.14 -7.92 -9.98
CA GLY A 76 -2.02 -8.98 -9.49
C GLY A 76 -3.25 -9.21 -10.36
N ARG A 77 -3.85 -8.15 -10.90
CA ARG A 77 -4.93 -8.28 -11.89
C ARG A 77 -4.47 -8.98 -13.15
N ARG A 78 -3.34 -8.54 -13.73
CA ARG A 78 -2.78 -9.15 -14.95
C ARG A 78 -2.48 -10.63 -14.77
N LEU A 79 -1.87 -11.01 -13.64
CA LEU A 79 -1.61 -12.43 -13.34
C LEU A 79 -2.91 -13.23 -13.20
N GLY A 80 -3.94 -12.65 -12.58
CA GLY A 80 -5.24 -13.29 -12.44
C GLY A 80 -6.00 -13.46 -13.76
N GLU A 81 -5.76 -12.61 -14.75
CA GLU A 81 -6.34 -12.72 -16.09
C GLU A 81 -5.67 -13.82 -16.92
N THR A 82 -4.35 -14.03 -16.75
CA THR A 82 -3.58 -15.04 -17.50
C THR A 82 -3.56 -16.43 -16.86
N ALA A 83 -4.05 -16.57 -15.63
CA ALA A 83 -4.12 -17.83 -14.89
C ALA A 83 -5.47 -18.57 -15.10
N MET A 84 -6.36 -18.03 -15.94
CA MET A 84 -7.56 -18.68 -16.47
C MET A 84 -7.35 -19.06 -17.93
#